data_AF-I8UUZ1-F1
#
_entry.id   AF-I8UUZ1-F1
#
_cell.length_a   1.000
_cell.length_b   1.000
_cell.length_c   1.000
_cell.angle_alpha   90.00
_cell.angle_beta   90.00
_cell.angle_gamma   90.00
#
_symmetry.space_group_name_H-M   'P 1'
#
loop_
_entity.id
_entity.type
_entity.pdbx_description
1 polymer ?
#
loop_
_entity_poly.entity_id
_entity_poly.type
_entity_poly.pdbx_seq_one_letter_code
_entity_poly.pdbx_strand_id
1 'polypeptide(L)'
;MEFLSEYHLAGLFIGICTFLIIGLFHPVVVKAEYYWGTKCWWIFLILGIAGVVASLSIENVIIASLLGVFAFSSFWTIKEVFEQEERVKKGWFPKNPKRKYKF
;
A
#
# COMPACT_ATOMS: atom_id res chain seq x y z
N MET A 1 14.35 -20.42 2.61
CA MET A 1 13.11 -20.67 3.40
C MET A 1 13.38 -21.64 4.53
N GLU A 2 14.06 -22.77 4.26
CA GLU A 2 14.40 -23.76 5.29
C GLU A 2 15.13 -23.15 6.50
N PHE A 3 16.13 -22.28 6.29
CA PHE A 3 16.80 -21.53 7.36
C PHE A 3 15.83 -20.71 8.24
N LEU A 4 14.83 -20.03 7.65
CA LEU A 4 13.87 -19.23 8.43
C LEU A 4 12.95 -20.11 9.27
N SER A 5 12.62 -21.30 8.78
CA SER A 5 11.81 -22.28 9.49
C SER A 5 12.61 -23.00 10.58
N GLU A 6 13.85 -23.37 10.28
CA GLU A 6 14.77 -24.06 11.20
C GLU A 6 15.06 -23.23 12.45
N TYR A 7 15.19 -21.91 12.31
CA TYR A 7 15.42 -20.99 13.42
C TYR A 7 14.15 -20.29 13.93
N HIS A 8 12.95 -20.70 13.49
CA HIS A 8 11.66 -20.07 13.84
C HIS A 8 11.58 -18.56 13.56
N LEU A 9 12.38 -18.05 12.63
CA LEU A 9 12.48 -16.63 12.27
C LEU A 9 11.42 -16.18 11.25
N ALA A 10 10.65 -17.12 10.68
CA ALA A 10 9.65 -16.84 9.65
C ALA A 10 8.63 -15.75 10.07
N GLY A 11 8.11 -15.82 11.30
CA GLY A 11 7.16 -14.82 11.81
C GLY A 11 7.78 -13.43 11.95
N LEU A 12 9.00 -13.35 12.48
CA LEU A 12 9.73 -12.09 12.61
C LEU A 12 10.03 -11.48 11.23
N PHE A 13 10.45 -12.31 10.29
CA PHE A 13 10.71 -11.89 8.91
C PHE A 13 9.45 -11.34 8.23
N ILE A 14 8.32 -12.05 8.33
CA ILE A 14 7.02 -11.56 7.84
C ILE A 14 6.69 -10.21 8.49
N GLY A 15 6.87 -10.07 9.80
CA GLY A 15 6.58 -8.83 10.53
C GLY A 15 7.40 -7.63 10.02
N ILE A 16 8.72 -7.81 9.85
CA ILE A 16 9.61 -6.76 9.31
C ILE A 16 9.19 -6.39 7.88
N CYS A 17 9.01 -7.38 7.01
CA CYS A 17 8.57 -7.13 5.63
C CYS A 17 7.20 -6.46 5.58
N THR A 18 6.28 -6.83 6.45
CA THR A 18 4.94 -6.21 6.57
C THR A 18 5.06 -4.75 6.94
N PHE A 19 5.85 -4.42 7.96
CA PHE A 19 6.09 -3.05 8.38
C PHE A 19 6.70 -2.21 7.24
N LEU A 20 7.65 -2.78 6.49
CA LEU A 20 8.26 -2.11 5.34
C LEU A 20 7.26 -1.88 4.21
N ILE A 21 6.39 -2.86 3.91
CA ILE A 21 5.34 -2.72 2.88
C ILE A 21 4.40 -1.57 3.28
N ILE A 22 3.84 -1.60 4.49
CA ILE A 22 2.93 -0.55 4.97
C ILE A 22 3.63 0.82 4.98
N GLY A 23 4.87 0.85 5.50
CA GLY A 23 5.71 2.04 5.53
C GLY A 23 5.98 2.63 4.14
N LEU A 24 6.11 1.80 3.10
CA LEU A 24 6.25 2.23 1.71
C LEU A 24 4.96 2.82 1.14
N PHE A 25 3.78 2.32 1.55
CA PHE A 25 2.50 2.84 1.06
C PHE A 25 2.20 4.26 1.56
N HIS A 26 2.69 4.67 2.74
CA HIS A 26 2.54 6.05 3.23
C HIS A 26 3.06 7.13 2.25
N PRO A 27 4.34 7.13 1.83
CA PRO A 27 4.82 8.10 0.85
C PRO A 27 4.21 7.89 -0.54
N VAL A 28 3.79 6.67 -0.89
CA VAL A 28 3.08 6.38 -2.14
C VAL A 28 1.74 7.13 -2.16
N VAL A 29 0.94 7.09 -1.09
CA VAL A 29 -0.33 7.82 -0.99
C VAL A 29 -0.09 9.32 -1.19
N VAL A 30 0.87 9.90 -0.47
CA VAL A 30 1.18 11.34 -0.54
C VAL A 30 1.55 11.73 -1.97
N LYS A 31 2.43 10.96 -2.62
CA LYS A 31 2.83 11.23 -4.01
C LYS A 31 1.68 11.00 -4.99
N ALA A 32 0.88 9.96 -4.79
CA ALA A 32 -0.24 9.63 -5.66
C ALA A 32 -1.28 10.76 -5.65
N GLU A 33 -1.63 11.28 -4.47
CA GLU A 33 -2.49 12.47 -4.35
C GLU A 33 -1.81 13.70 -4.98
N TYR A 34 -0.53 13.94 -4.68
CA TYR A 34 0.18 15.12 -5.15
C TYR A 34 0.21 15.23 -6.69
N TYR A 35 0.44 14.12 -7.40
CA TYR A 35 0.55 14.12 -8.86
C TYR A 35 -0.79 13.84 -9.56
N TRP A 36 -1.60 12.91 -9.06
CA TRP A 36 -2.81 12.43 -9.75
C TRP A 36 -4.12 12.79 -9.02
N GLY A 37 -4.05 13.25 -7.77
CA GLY A 37 -5.20 13.43 -6.90
C GLY A 37 -5.94 12.12 -6.63
N THR A 38 -7.21 12.22 -6.28
CA THR A 38 -8.07 11.07 -5.96
C THR A 38 -8.44 10.19 -7.16
N LYS A 39 -8.08 10.59 -8.38
CA LYS A 39 -8.40 9.83 -9.61
C LYS A 39 -7.59 8.54 -9.77
N CYS A 40 -6.47 8.39 -9.05
CA CYS A 40 -5.61 7.21 -9.14
C CYS A 40 -6.14 5.99 -8.35
N TRP A 41 -7.29 6.11 -7.68
CA TRP A 41 -7.85 5.07 -6.81
C TRP A 41 -8.00 3.70 -7.49
N TRP A 42 -8.38 3.67 -8.77
CA TRP A 42 -8.60 2.42 -9.52
C TRP A 42 -7.32 1.62 -9.74
N ILE A 43 -6.15 2.28 -9.78
CA ILE A 43 -4.85 1.61 -9.89
C ILE A 43 -4.63 0.74 -8.65
N PHE A 44 -4.91 1.30 -7.47
CA PHE A 44 -4.80 0.59 -6.20
C PHE A 44 -5.85 -0.53 -6.06
N LEU A 45 -7.03 -0.37 -6.65
CA LEU A 45 -8.01 -1.45 -6.73
C LEU A 45 -7.47 -2.64 -7.55
N ILE A 46 -6.94 -2.38 -8.75
CA ILE A 46 -6.36 -3.41 -9.61
C ILE A 46 -5.17 -4.09 -8.93
N LEU A 47 -4.26 -3.30 -8.33
CA LEU A 47 -3.12 -3.84 -7.58
C LEU A 47 -3.56 -4.71 -6.41
N GLY A 48 -4.59 -4.29 -5.68
CA GLY A 48 -5.15 -5.08 -4.58
C GLY A 48 -5.73 -6.41 -5.07
N ILE A 49 -6.55 -6.40 -6.12
CA ILE A 49 -7.12 -7.63 -6.70
C ILE A 49 -6.00 -8.56 -7.20
N ALA A 50 -5.03 -8.02 -7.94
CA ALA A 50 -3.88 -8.79 -8.42
C ALA A 50 -3.10 -9.40 -7.26
N GLY A 51 -2.88 -8.64 -6.18
CA GLY A 51 -2.23 -9.14 -4.96
C GLY A 51 -3.00 -10.26 -4.28
N VAL A 52 -4.34 -10.17 -4.21
CA VAL A 52 -5.19 -11.26 -3.66
C VAL A 52 -5.07 -12.52 -4.52
N VAL A 53 -5.24 -12.39 -5.84
CA VAL A 53 -5.14 -13.54 -6.76
C VAL A 53 -3.75 -14.20 -6.66
N ALA A 54 -2.70 -13.38 -6.63
CA ALA A 54 -1.34 -13.88 -6.46
C ALA A 54 -1.16 -14.57 -5.10
N SER A 55 -1.67 -13.99 -4.01
CA SER A 55 -1.59 -14.57 -2.66
C SER A 55 -2.23 -15.96 -2.60
N LEU A 56 -3.41 -16.12 -3.22
CA LEU A 56 -4.12 -17.40 -3.27
C LEU A 56 -3.48 -18.45 -4.19
N SER A 57 -2.60 -18.03 -5.09
CA SER A 57 -1.95 -18.91 -6.08
C SER A 57 -0.58 -19.43 -5.62
N ILE A 58 -0.10 -19.02 -4.44
CA ILE A 58 1.23 -19.35 -3.93
C ILE A 58 1.12 -20.26 -2.69
N GLU A 59 1.73 -21.44 -2.74
CA GLU A 59 1.72 -22.40 -1.62
C GLU A 59 2.60 -21.95 -0.45
N ASN A 60 3.64 -21.15 -0.72
CA ASN A 60 4.56 -20.68 0.30
C ASN A 60 3.89 -19.63 1.19
N VAL A 61 3.61 -19.98 2.45
CA VAL A 61 2.90 -19.13 3.41
C VAL A 61 3.58 -17.78 3.63
N ILE A 62 4.92 -17.68 3.62
CA ILE A 62 5.60 -16.39 3.79
C ILE A 62 5.29 -15.47 2.60
N ILE A 63 5.47 -15.97 1.38
CA ILE A 63 5.23 -15.18 0.16
C ILE A 63 3.75 -14.84 0.03
N ALA A 64 2.85 -15.82 0.24
CA ALA A 64 1.42 -15.64 0.22
C ALA A 64 0.96 -14.57 1.24
N SER A 65 1.55 -14.57 2.44
CA SER A 65 1.27 -13.56 3.47
C SER A 65 1.72 -12.17 3.05
N LEU A 66 2.93 -12.02 2.49
CA LEU A 66 3.43 -10.72 2.02
C LEU A 66 2.61 -10.17 0.85
N LEU A 67 2.15 -11.03 -0.07
CA LEU A 67 1.23 -10.66 -1.14
C LEU A 67 -0.14 -10.23 -0.58
N GLY A 68 -0.64 -10.90 0.46
CA GLY A 68 -1.85 -10.50 1.17
C GLY A 68 -1.70 -9.12 1.82
N VAL A 69 -0.60 -8.88 2.54
CA VAL A 69 -0.29 -7.56 3.13
C VAL A 69 -0.20 -6.48 2.06
N PHE A 70 0.48 -6.74 0.95
CA PHE A 70 0.56 -5.82 -0.19
C PHE A 70 -0.82 -5.52 -0.79
N ALA A 71 -1.67 -6.55 -0.94
CA ALA A 71 -3.01 -6.40 -1.46
C ALA A 71 -3.88 -5.50 -0.58
N PHE A 72 -3.92 -5.76 0.73
CA PHE A 72 -4.68 -4.96 1.68
C PHE A 72 -4.10 -3.56 1.89
N SER A 73 -2.78 -3.39 1.79
CA SER A 73 -2.15 -2.06 1.79
C SER A 73 -2.57 -1.25 0.56
N SER A 74 -2.70 -1.90 -0.60
CA SER A 74 -3.24 -1.28 -1.82
C SER A 74 -4.71 -0.88 -1.63
N PHE A 75 -5.55 -1.77 -1.11
CA PHE A 75 -6.95 -1.43 -0.83
C PHE A 75 -7.09 -0.30 0.19
N TRP A 76 -6.32 -0.31 1.27
CA TRP A 76 -6.32 0.77 2.26
C TRP A 76 -5.95 2.11 1.63
N THR A 77 -4.97 2.11 0.73
CA THR A 77 -4.50 3.30 0.02
C THR A 77 -5.61 4.00 -0.75
N ILE A 78 -6.63 3.28 -1.22
CA ILE A 78 -7.81 3.89 -1.85
C ILE A 78 -8.43 4.91 -0.92
N LYS A 79 -8.81 4.51 0.31
CA LYS A 79 -9.39 5.39 1.33
C LYS A 79 -8.41 6.50 1.71
N GLU A 80 -7.15 6.12 1.92
CA GLU A 80 -6.09 7.03 2.37
C GLU A 80 -5.85 8.17 1.37
N VAL A 81 -5.94 7.94 0.06
CA VAL A 81 -5.78 8.99 -0.96
C VAL A 81 -6.89 10.04 -0.89
N PHE A 82 -8.13 9.66 -0.58
CA PHE A 82 -9.21 10.62 -0.35
C PHE A 82 -9.00 11.41 0.94
N GLU A 83 -8.58 10.76 2.02
CA GLU A 83 -8.23 11.46 3.26
C GLU A 83 -7.05 12.41 3.06
N GLN A 84 -6.08 12.03 2.23
CA GLN A 84 -4.92 12.86 1.92
C GLN A 84 -5.33 14.14 1.19
N GLU A 85 -6.33 14.09 0.29
CA GLU A 85 -6.89 15.29 -0.36
C GLU A 85 -7.49 16.25 0.68
N GLU A 86 -8.19 15.73 1.71
CA GLU A 86 -8.70 16.55 2.81
C GLU A 86 -7.58 17.14 3.69
N ARG A 87 -6.48 16.40 3.92
CA ARG A 87 -5.30 16.92 4.64
C ARG A 87 -4.61 18.03 3.85
N VAL A 88 -4.53 17.89 2.53
CA VAL A 88 -4.01 18.94 1.62
C VAL A 88 -4.94 20.15 1.59
N LYS A 89 -6.27 19.94 1.62
CA LYS A 89 -7.26 21.02 1.74
C LYS A 89 -7.11 21.80 3.04
N LYS A 90 -6.87 21.13 4.16
CA LYS A 90 -6.56 21.72 5.48
C LYS A 90 -5.19 22.42 5.55
N GLY A 91 -4.33 22.27 4.54
CA GLY A 91 -3.00 22.85 4.50
C GLY A 91 -1.93 22.08 5.30
N TRP A 92 -2.23 20.85 5.72
CA TRP A 92 -1.26 20.01 6.43
C TRP A 92 -0.17 19.44 5.51
N PHE A 93 -0.47 19.35 4.21
CA PHE A 93 0.45 18.91 3.17
C PHE A 93 0.48 19.91 2.02
N PRO A 94 1.62 20.05 1.32
CA PRO A 94 1.76 21.00 0.23
C PRO A 94 0.87 20.65 -0.94
N LYS A 95 0.17 21.66 -1.48
CA LYS A 95 -0.57 21.54 -2.74
C LYS A 95 0.40 21.53 -3.91
N ASN A 96 0.12 20.72 -4.92
CA ASN A 96 0.83 20.78 -6.19
C ASN A 96 0.33 21.98 -7.01
N PRO A 97 1.14 23.03 -7.25
CA PRO A 97 0.71 24.23 -7.97
C PRO A 97 0.32 23.94 -9.43
N LYS A 98 0.76 22.81 -10.00
CA LYS A 98 0.44 22.40 -11.37
C LYS A 98 -0.89 21.65 -11.48
N ARG A 99 -1.53 21.28 -10.36
CA ARG A 99 -2.79 20.54 -10.32
C ARG A 99 -3.96 21.51 -10.08
N LYS A 100 -5.06 21.31 -10.83
CA LYS A 100 -6.35 21.94 -10.50
C LYS A 100 -7.06 21.11 -9.42
N TYR A 101 -7.36 21.74 -8.30
CA TYR A 101 -8.12 21.17 -7.20
C TYR A 101 -9.61 21.45 -7.39
N LYS A 102 -10.48 20.56 -6.90
CA LYS A 102 -11.94 20.67 -7.03
C LYS A 102 -12.60 21.50 -5.92
N PHE A 103 -11.84 21.85 -4.89
CA PHE A 103 -12.29 22.57 -3.70
C PHE A 103 -11.67 23.97 -3.64
#